data_AF-A0A2S9XYD4-F1
#
_entry.id   AF-A0A2S9XYD4-F1
#
_cell.length_a   1.000
_cell.length_b   1.000
_cell.length_c   1.000
_cell.angle_alpha   90.00
_cell.angle_beta   90.00
_cell.angle_gamma   90.00
#
_symmetry.space_group_name_H-M   'P 1'
#
loop_
_entity.id
_entity.type
_entity.pdbx_description
1 polymer ?
#
loop_
_entity_poly.entity_id
_entity_poly.type
_entity_poly.pdbx_seq_one_letter_code
_entity_poly.pdbx_strand_id
1 'polypeptide(L)'
;MVNRSALPFHSGSKVAAKSKEELEGLLAALSEEVAGKSPKVGGTYSAAGLRKKFGSVPAGVEEGEGRLYTVVEIGGDSVILMLEKRFGSWRIIGLTR
;
A
#
# COMPACT_ATOMS: atom_id res chain seq x y z
N MET A 1 2.77 -7.80 9.98
CA MET A 1 2.72 -6.87 8.81
C MET A 1 3.88 -5.87 8.82
N VAL A 2 4.25 -5.34 9.99
CA VAL A 2 5.40 -4.44 10.20
C VAL A 2 6.72 -4.99 9.62
N ASN A 3 7.06 -6.25 9.89
CA ASN A 3 8.28 -6.88 9.35
C ASN A 3 8.31 -7.03 7.82
N ARG A 4 7.19 -6.84 7.12
CA ARG A 4 7.12 -6.86 5.64
C ARG A 4 7.08 -5.45 5.04
N SER A 5 7.04 -4.43 5.89
CA SER A 5 6.99 -3.02 5.50
C SER A 5 8.39 -2.39 5.59
N ALA A 6 8.62 -1.31 4.86
CA ALA A 6 9.87 -0.56 4.90
C ALA A 6 9.60 0.92 5.21
N LEU A 7 10.58 1.55 5.84
CA LEU A 7 10.57 2.97 6.20
C LEU A 7 11.39 3.79 5.20
N PRO A 8 11.06 5.07 4.94
CA PRO A 8 9.83 5.74 5.36
C PRO A 8 8.59 5.07 4.74
N PHE A 9 7.50 5.00 5.50
CA PHE A 9 6.23 4.47 5.04
C PHE A 9 5.36 5.61 4.54
N HIS A 10 4.75 5.45 3.37
CA HIS A 10 4.03 6.50 2.67
C HIS A 10 2.51 6.28 2.70
N SER A 11 1.75 7.37 2.81
CA SER A 11 0.32 7.43 2.51
C SER A 11 0.14 8.33 1.29
N GLY A 12 -0.07 7.71 0.13
CA GLY A 12 0.02 8.37 -1.16
C GLY A 12 1.39 9.06 -1.36
N SER A 13 1.38 10.38 -1.59
CA SER A 13 2.59 11.19 -1.77
C SER A 13 3.23 11.70 -0.47
N LYS A 14 2.62 11.45 0.70
CA LYS A 14 3.10 11.94 1.99
C LYS A 14 3.77 10.83 2.79
N VAL A 15 4.76 11.18 3.61
CA VAL A 15 5.33 10.26 4.59
C VAL A 15 4.37 10.12 5.76
N ALA A 16 3.85 8.91 5.98
CA ALA A 16 2.91 8.58 7.03
C ALA A 16 3.60 8.04 8.30
N ALA A 17 4.75 7.37 8.15
CA ALA A 17 5.58 6.97 9.28
C ALA A 17 7.06 7.01 8.92
N LYS A 18 7.89 7.51 9.83
CA LYS A 18 9.35 7.56 9.74
C LYS A 18 10.03 6.58 10.68
N SER A 19 9.35 6.17 11.75
CA SER A 19 9.84 5.15 12.69
C SER A 19 8.98 3.89 12.70
N LYS A 20 9.49 2.82 13.34
CA LYS A 20 8.78 1.56 13.46
C LYS A 20 7.58 1.69 14.40
N GLU A 21 7.72 2.49 15.46
CA GLU A 21 6.69 2.77 16.46
C GLU A 21 5.52 3.53 15.83
N GLU A 22 5.81 4.54 15.00
CA GLU A 22 4.80 5.28 14.23
C GLU A 22 4.06 4.35 13.25
N LEU A 23 4.80 3.47 12.58
CA LEU A 23 4.21 2.51 11.65
C LEU A 23 3.34 1.47 12.37
N GLU A 24 3.76 1.00 13.53
CA GLU A 24 2.98 0.09 14.38
C GLU A 24 1.67 0.72 14.81
N GLY A 25 1.71 1.97 15.31
CA GLY A 25 0.51 2.72 15.67
C GLY A 25 -0.43 2.94 14.48
N LEU A 26 0.12 3.32 13.32
CA LEU A 26 -0.67 3.53 12.11
C LEU A 26 -1.34 2.24 11.61
N LEU A 27 -0.62 1.12 11.60
CA LEU A 27 -1.17 -0.16 11.18
C LEU A 27 -2.19 -0.71 12.19
N ALA A 28 -2.00 -0.46 13.50
CA ALA A 28 -2.97 -0.82 14.52
C ALA A 28 -4.29 -0.06 14.32
N ALA A 29 -4.23 1.26 14.15
CA ALA A 29 -5.41 2.08 13.89
C ALA A 29 -6.16 1.65 12.62
N LEU A 30 -5.43 1.35 11.53
CA LEU A 30 -6.03 0.82 10.30
C LEU A 30 -6.66 -0.57 10.51
N SER A 31 -6.02 -1.43 11.31
CA SER A 31 -6.55 -2.75 11.63
C SER A 31 -7.83 -2.68 12.46
N GLU A 32 -7.94 -1.70 13.35
CA GLU A 32 -9.16 -1.46 14.13
C GLU A 32 -10.29 -0.92 13.24
N GLU A 33 -9.98 0.00 12.31
CA GLU A 33 -10.95 0.55 11.36
C GLU A 33 -11.57 -0.54 10.47
N VAL A 34 -10.78 -1.55 10.10
CA VAL A 34 -11.24 -2.67 9.28
C VAL A 34 -11.57 -3.93 10.08
N ALA A 35 -11.65 -3.83 11.41
CA ALA A 35 -11.95 -4.98 12.26
C ALA A 35 -13.30 -5.61 11.85
N GLY A 36 -13.28 -6.94 11.65
CA GLY A 36 -14.46 -7.69 11.19
C GLY A 36 -14.72 -7.65 9.68
N LYS A 37 -13.96 -6.87 8.90
CA LYS A 37 -14.02 -6.88 7.43
C LYS A 37 -12.95 -7.84 6.88
N SER A 38 -13.34 -8.77 6.01
CA SER A 38 -12.38 -9.68 5.37
C SER A 38 -11.69 -9.00 4.18
N PRO A 39 -10.34 -9.02 4.11
CA PRO A 39 -9.62 -8.49 2.98
C PRO A 39 -9.66 -9.47 1.80
N LYS A 40 -9.89 -8.93 0.60
CA LYS A 40 -9.78 -9.66 -0.68
C LYS A 40 -8.67 -9.05 -1.51
N VAL A 41 -7.65 -9.85 -1.81
CA VAL A 41 -6.54 -9.39 -2.68
C VAL A 41 -7.02 -9.43 -4.13
N GLY A 42 -7.18 -8.24 -4.72
CA GLY A 42 -7.62 -8.05 -6.10
C GLY A 42 -6.52 -8.21 -7.14
N GLY A 43 -5.26 -8.40 -6.73
CA GLY A 43 -4.11 -8.66 -7.59
C GLY A 43 -2.99 -7.62 -7.44
N THR A 44 -1.84 -7.92 -8.05
CA THR A 44 -0.66 -7.04 -8.08
C THR A 44 -0.41 -6.54 -9.50
N TYR A 45 -0.21 -5.23 -9.64
CA TYR A 45 -0.18 -4.52 -10.91
C TYR A 45 1.02 -3.56 -10.98
N SER A 46 1.42 -3.21 -12.19
CA SER A 46 2.23 -2.00 -12.43
C SER A 46 1.34 -0.75 -12.40
N ALA A 47 1.93 0.44 -12.39
CA ALA A 47 1.17 1.69 -12.49
C ALA A 47 0.30 1.75 -13.78
N ALA A 48 0.85 1.29 -14.90
CA ALA A 48 0.10 1.15 -16.16
C ALA A 48 -1.07 0.15 -16.04
N GLY A 49 -0.87 -0.94 -15.30
CA GLY A 49 -1.93 -1.92 -15.01
C GLY A 49 -3.04 -1.32 -14.15
N LEU A 50 -2.70 -0.49 -13.15
CA LEU A 50 -3.69 0.25 -12.37
C LEU A 50 -4.46 1.25 -13.23
N ARG A 51 -3.79 2.02 -14.10
CA ARG A 51 -4.47 2.93 -15.04
C ARG A 51 -5.48 2.20 -15.91
N LYS A 52 -5.12 1.01 -16.41
CA LYS A 52 -6.05 0.18 -17.22
C LYS A 52 -7.23 -0.33 -16.39
N LYS A 53 -7.03 -0.64 -15.11
CA LYS A 53 -8.07 -1.16 -14.21
C LYS A 53 -9.04 -0.07 -13.73
N PHE A 54 -8.51 1.09 -13.34
CA PHE A 54 -9.28 2.18 -12.71
C PHE A 54 -9.63 3.32 -13.69
N GLY A 55 -9.12 3.28 -14.93
CA GLY A 55 -9.28 4.36 -15.91
C GLY A 55 -8.36 5.57 -15.67
N SER A 56 -7.76 5.66 -14.49
CA SER A 56 -6.80 6.69 -14.08
C SER A 56 -5.72 6.11 -13.19
N VAL A 57 -4.63 6.85 -12.99
CA VAL A 57 -3.59 6.48 -12.02
C VAL A 57 -4.04 7.01 -10.64
N PRO A 58 -4.24 6.14 -9.64
CA PRO A 58 -4.63 6.57 -8.30
C PRO A 58 -3.61 7.52 -7.69
N ALA A 59 -4.08 8.45 -6.84
CA ALA A 59 -3.20 9.42 -6.20
C ALA A 59 -2.11 8.72 -5.37
N GLY A 60 -0.86 9.14 -5.53
CA GLY A 60 0.30 8.52 -4.87
C GLY A 60 0.88 7.29 -5.55
N VAL A 61 0.31 6.88 -6.68
CA VAL A 61 0.96 5.92 -7.59
C VAL A 61 1.92 6.70 -8.50
N GLU A 62 3.22 6.48 -8.33
CA GLU A 62 4.26 7.05 -9.18
C GLU A 62 4.55 6.12 -10.35
N GLU A 63 4.54 6.68 -11.56
CA GLU A 63 4.94 5.94 -12.76
C GLU A 63 6.46 5.96 -12.92
N GLY A 64 7.10 4.81 -12.74
CA GLY A 64 8.54 4.68 -12.86
C GLY A 64 9.14 3.81 -11.76
N GLU A 65 10.39 3.39 -11.97
CA GLU A 65 11.24 2.73 -10.95
C GLU A 65 10.74 1.39 -10.39
N GLY A 66 10.21 0.50 -11.23
CA GLY A 66 10.04 -0.92 -10.86
C GLY A 66 9.13 -1.16 -9.65
N ARG A 67 8.25 -0.21 -9.32
CA ARG A 67 7.25 -0.36 -8.25
C ARG A 67 6.09 -1.23 -8.71
N LEU A 68 5.55 -1.99 -7.76
CA LEU A 68 4.33 -2.75 -7.93
C LEU A 68 3.28 -2.29 -6.95
N TYR A 69 2.02 -2.55 -7.28
CA TYR A 69 0.88 -2.09 -6.51
C TYR A 69 -0.10 -3.23 -6.32
N THR A 70 -0.39 -3.58 -5.09
CA THR A 70 -1.38 -4.62 -4.77
C THR A 70 -2.69 -3.97 -4.36
N VAL A 71 -3.75 -4.27 -5.10
CA VAL A 71 -5.11 -3.82 -4.74
C VAL A 71 -5.68 -4.81 -3.74
N VAL A 72 -6.19 -4.29 -2.62
CA VAL A 72 -6.86 -5.05 -1.57
C VAL A 72 -8.22 -4.40 -1.33
N GLU A 73 -9.28 -5.17 -1.47
CA GLU A 73 -10.65 -4.73 -1.15
C GLU A 73 -10.95 -5.13 0.30
N ILE A 74 -11.38 -4.19 1.13
CA ILE A 74 -11.69 -4.43 2.54
C ILE A 74 -13.02 -3.76 2.89
N GLY A 75 -14.06 -4.56 3.05
CA GLY A 75 -15.41 -4.09 3.41
C GLY A 75 -16.00 -3.03 2.46
N GLY A 76 -15.75 -3.19 1.15
CA GLY A 76 -16.26 -2.31 0.09
C GLY A 76 -15.28 -1.24 -0.37
N ASP A 77 -14.24 -0.95 0.43
CA ASP A 77 -13.23 0.05 0.10
C ASP A 77 -11.99 -0.59 -0.56
N SER A 78 -11.41 0.10 -1.55
CA SER A 78 -10.16 -0.32 -2.18
C SER A 78 -8.97 0.34 -1.51
N VAL A 79 -8.05 -0.47 -1.00
CA VAL A 79 -6.75 -0.05 -0.47
C VAL A 79 -5.67 -0.55 -1.43
N ILE A 80 -4.78 0.34 -1.85
CA ILE A 80 -3.67 0.01 -2.74
C ILE A 80 -2.37 0.02 -1.93
N LEU A 81 -1.76 -1.14 -1.78
CA LEU A 81 -0.44 -1.29 -1.15
C LEU A 81 0.65 -1.00 -2.19
N MET A 82 1.59 -0.13 -1.83
CA MET A 82 2.74 0.21 -2.65
C MET A 82 3.92 -0.70 -2.31
N LEU A 83 4.47 -1.38 -3.30
CA LEU A 83 5.55 -2.34 -3.17
C LEU A 83 6.80 -1.87 -3.89
N GLU A 84 7.93 -1.99 -3.21
CA GLU A 84 9.25 -1.70 -3.75
C GLU A 84 10.22 -2.82 -3.41
N LYS A 85 11.15 -3.13 -4.31
CA LYS A 85 12.17 -4.15 -4.05
C LYS A 85 13.33 -3.52 -3.28
N ARG A 86 13.52 -3.94 -2.02
CA ARG A 86 14.65 -3.53 -1.17
C ARG A 86 15.46 -4.73 -0.73
N PHE A 87 16.78 -4.66 -0.90
CA PHE A 87 17.71 -5.75 -0.57
C PHE A 87 17.26 -7.12 -1.15
N GLY A 88 16.81 -7.12 -2.40
CA GLY A 88 16.36 -8.33 -3.10
C GLY A 88 14.94 -8.81 -2.77
N SER A 89 14.25 -8.20 -1.79
CA SER A 89 12.91 -8.61 -1.35
C SER A 89 11.87 -7.50 -1.56
N TRP A 90 10.64 -7.87 -1.89
CA TRP A 90 9.53 -6.91 -1.97
C TRP A 90 9.10 -6.46 -0.57
N ARG A 91 9.00 -5.15 -0.38
CA ARG A 91 8.57 -4.51 0.86
C ARG A 91 7.39 -3.59 0.59
N ILE A 92 6.46 -3.55 1.54
CA ILE A 92 5.38 -2.57 1.52
C ILE A 92 5.96 -1.23 1.98
N ILE A 93 6.07 -0.28 1.07
CA ILE A 93 6.60 1.06 1.36
C ILE A 93 5.48 2.07 1.65
N GLY A 94 4.22 1.67 1.49
CA GLY A 94 3.11 2.55 1.78
C GLY A 94 1.77 1.99 1.34
N LEU A 95 0.74 2.82 1.49
CA LEU A 95 -0.62 2.56 1.03
C LEU A 95 -1.25 3.83 0.44
N THR A 96 -2.29 3.65 -0.37
CA THR A 96 -3.15 4.74 -0.84
C THR A 96 -4.57 4.23 -1.04
N ARG A 97 -5.54 5.14 -1.20
CA ARG A 97 -6.98 4.88 -1.38
C ARG A 97 -7.53 5.82 -2.45
#